data_AF-A0A5S6QSJ9-F1
#
_entry.id   AF-A0A5S6QSJ9-F1
#
_cell.length_a   1.000
_cell.length_b   1.000
_cell.length_c   1.000
_cell.angle_alpha   90.00
_cell.angle_beta   90.00
_cell.angle_gamma   90.00
#
_symmetry.space_group_name_H-M   'P 1'
#
loop_
_entity.id
_entity.type
_entity.pdbx_description
1 polymer ?
#
loop_
_entity_poly.entity_id
_entity_poly.type
_entity_poly.pdbx_seq_one_letter_code
_entity_poly.pdbx_strand_id
1 'polypeptide(L)'
;MEHLEKYARRNGFGCQYDVNFEKTSYLHRCKLTVGERITVTEGKSKKEVKHAAAIKILKHIAVIRCREREKWDLPREMEQVEPLRFWL
;
A
#
# COMPACT_ATOMS: atom_id res chain seq x y z
N MET A 1 0.57 -8.44 2.54
CA MET A 1 0.02 -7.50 3.54
C MET A 1 1.10 -7.04 4.51
N GLU A 2 2.08 -7.89 4.82
CA GLU A 2 3.20 -7.62 5.73
C GLU A 2 3.96 -6.30 5.49
N HIS A 3 4.18 -5.90 4.23
CA HIS A 3 4.90 -4.67 3.90
C HIS A 3 4.18 -3.39 4.37
N LEU A 4 2.85 -3.35 4.31
CA LEU A 4 2.08 -2.19 4.75
C LEU A 4 2.10 -2.09 6.28
N GLU A 5 1.94 -3.20 6.97
CA GLU A 5 1.96 -3.25 8.44
C GLU A 5 3.35 -2.90 8.98
N LYS A 6 4.41 -3.38 8.32
CA LYS A 6 5.80 -3.00 8.61
C LYS A 6 6.05 -1.51 8.41
N TYR A 7 5.52 -0.92 7.33
CA TYR A 7 5.57 0.53 7.12
C TYR A 7 4.81 1.28 8.23
N ALA A 8 3.57 0.90 8.50
CA ALA A 8 2.74 1.58 9.50
C ALA A 8 3.40 1.56 10.88
N ARG A 9 3.85 0.39 11.33
CA ARG A 9 4.58 0.23 12.61
C ARG A 9 5.85 1.08 12.67
N ARG A 10 6.65 1.13 11.61
CA ARG A 10 7.88 1.94 11.55
C ARG A 10 7.64 3.45 11.65
N ASN A 11 6.46 3.92 11.25
CA ASN A 11 6.10 5.33 11.28
C ASN A 11 5.11 5.66 12.43
N GLY A 12 4.87 4.72 13.35
CA GLY A 12 3.95 4.92 14.48
C GLY A 12 2.47 4.96 14.11
N PHE A 13 2.10 4.45 12.93
CA PHE A 13 0.72 4.40 12.45
C PHE A 13 0.06 3.05 12.68
N GLY A 14 -1.26 3.06 12.89
CA GLY A 14 -2.11 1.87 12.79
C GLY A 14 -2.68 1.69 11.39
N CYS A 15 -2.96 0.44 11.00
CA CYS A 15 -3.71 0.10 9.79
C CYS A 15 -5.14 -0.29 10.16
N GLN A 16 -6.14 0.45 9.67
CA GLN A 16 -7.55 0.11 9.86
C GLN A 16 -8.20 -0.25 8.53
N TYR A 17 -8.72 -1.47 8.43
CA TYR A 17 -9.47 -1.95 7.28
C TYR A 17 -10.95 -2.03 7.63
N ASP A 18 -11.76 -1.23 6.95
CA ASP A 18 -13.21 -1.27 7.03
C ASP A 18 -13.75 -1.87 5.72
N VAL A 19 -14.38 -3.05 5.78
CA VAL A 19 -14.85 -3.77 4.60
C VAL A 19 -16.35 -3.97 4.68
N ASN A 20 -17.07 -3.28 3.81
CA ASN A 20 -18.52 -3.38 3.70
C ASN A 20 -18.90 -4.10 2.40
N PHE A 21 -20.04 -4.78 2.39
CA PHE A 21 -20.60 -5.37 1.19
C PHE A 21 -21.75 -4.51 0.69
N GLU A 22 -21.64 -4.01 -0.53
CA GLU A 22 -22.65 -3.20 -1.17
C GLU A 22 -23.63 -4.11 -1.94
N LYS A 23 -24.85 -4.24 -1.40
CA LYS A 23 -25.87 -5.13 -1.95
C LYS A 23 -26.34 -4.71 -3.35
N THR A 24 -26.33 -3.42 -3.66
CA THR A 24 -26.78 -2.88 -4.96
C THR A 24 -25.84 -3.28 -6.09
N SER A 25 -24.54 -3.13 -5.86
CA SER A 25 -23.50 -3.40 -6.86
C SER A 25 -22.97 -4.84 -6.79
N TYR A 26 -23.36 -5.61 -5.77
CA TYR A 26 -22.79 -6.92 -5.43
C TYR A 26 -21.25 -6.89 -5.31
N LEU A 27 -20.71 -5.76 -4.86
CA LEU A 27 -19.27 -5.55 -4.69
C LEU A 27 -18.94 -5.40 -3.21
N HIS A 28 -17.73 -5.82 -2.86
CA HIS A 28 -17.12 -5.44 -1.60
C HIS A 28 -16.46 -4.08 -1.76
N ARG A 29 -16.61 -3.22 -0.77
CA ARG A 29 -15.94 -1.93 -0.67
C ARG A 29 -15.05 -1.94 0.57
N CYS A 30 -13.77 -1.68 0.36
CA CYS A 30 -12.76 -1.62 1.41
C CYS A 30 -12.26 -0.19 1.55
N LYS A 31 -12.41 0.39 2.75
CA LYS A 31 -11.75 1.62 3.16
C LYS A 31 -10.55 1.26 4.03
N LEU A 32 -9.36 1.65 3.60
CA LEU A 32 -8.12 1.46 4.35
C LEU A 32 -7.62 2.82 4.84
N THR A 33 -7.33 2.92 6.13
CA THR A 33 -6.76 4.10 6.77
C THR A 33 -5.40 3.75 7.36
N VAL A 34 -4.38 4.54 7.04
CA VAL A 34 -3.01 4.42 7.56
C VAL A 34 -2.49 5.82 7.88
N GLY A 35 -2.46 6.18 9.17
CA GLY A 35 -2.19 7.56 9.60
C GLY A 35 -3.22 8.52 9.00
N GLU A 36 -2.75 9.57 8.34
CA GLU A 36 -3.61 10.55 7.64
C GLU A 36 -4.06 10.10 6.25
N ARG A 37 -3.60 8.93 5.77
CA ARG A 37 -3.85 8.46 4.41
C ARG A 37 -5.06 7.53 4.39
N ILE A 38 -6.02 7.85 3.53
CA ILE A 38 -7.24 7.07 3.35
C ILE A 38 -7.31 6.63 1.89
N THR A 39 -7.55 5.35 1.65
CA THR A 39 -7.92 4.84 0.32
C THR A 39 -9.20 4.03 0.37
N VAL A 40 -9.93 4.10 -0.73
CA VAL A 40 -11.13 3.30 -0.96
C VAL A 40 -10.94 2.51 -2.24
N THR A 41 -11.30 1.23 -2.20
CA THR A 41 -11.27 0.31 -3.33
C THR A 41 -12.47 -0.62 -3.29
N GLU A 42 -12.94 -1.01 -4.47
CA GLU A 42 -14.08 -1.91 -4.66
C GLU A 42 -13.64 -3.13 -5.46
N GLY A 43 -14.35 -4.24 -5.31
CA GLY A 43 -13.98 -5.50 -5.95
C GLY A 43 -14.90 -6.64 -5.57
N LYS A 44 -14.71 -7.80 -6.21
CA LYS A 44 -15.66 -8.92 -6.14
C LYS A 44 -15.50 -9.78 -4.89
N SER A 45 -14.40 -9.64 -4.15
CA SER A 45 -14.11 -10.43 -2.96
C SER A 45 -13.39 -9.62 -1.90
N LYS A 46 -13.64 -9.92 -0.61
CA LYS A 46 -12.99 -9.29 0.55
C LYS A 46 -11.46 -9.32 0.46
N LYS A 47 -10.88 -10.42 -0.04
CA LYS A 47 -9.43 -10.59 -0.16
C LYS A 47 -8.84 -9.68 -1.23
N GLU A 48 -9.51 -9.60 -2.38
CA GLU A 48 -9.13 -8.75 -3.50
C GLU A 48 -9.13 -7.28 -3.10
N VAL A 49 -10.21 -6.81 -2.45
CA VAL A 49 -10.33 -5.39 -2.07
C VAL A 49 -9.34 -4.98 -0.99
N LYS A 50 -9.05 -5.84 -0.01
CA LYS A 50 -8.01 -5.57 0.99
C LYS A 50 -6.63 -5.46 0.33
N HIS A 51 -6.33 -6.37 -0.60
CA HIS A 51 -5.07 -6.37 -1.31
C HIS A 51 -4.92 -5.14 -2.21
N ALA A 52 -5.96 -4.80 -2.97
CA ALA A 52 -5.99 -3.61 -3.81
C ALA A 52 -5.84 -2.32 -3.00
N ALA A 53 -6.55 -2.20 -1.86
CA ALA A 53 -6.43 -1.05 -0.96
C ALA A 53 -4.99 -0.87 -0.44
N ALA A 54 -4.37 -1.97 0.00
CA ALA A 54 -3.00 -1.96 0.50
C ALA A 54 -2.00 -1.54 -0.58
N ILE A 55 -2.11 -2.09 -1.79
CA ILE A 55 -1.25 -1.70 -2.92
C ILE A 55 -1.45 -0.23 -3.27
N LYS A 56 -2.69 0.26 -3.29
CA LYS A 56 -3.00 1.65 -3.64
C LYS A 56 -2.36 2.63 -2.65
N ILE A 57 -2.41 2.34 -1.35
CA ILE A 57 -1.70 3.14 -0.33
C ILE A 57 -0.19 3.07 -0.52
N LEU A 58 0.37 1.87 -0.69
CA LEU A 58 1.82 1.72 -0.88
C LEU A 58 2.32 2.49 -2.10
N LYS A 59 1.57 2.46 -3.21
CA LYS A 59 1.86 3.29 -4.39
C LYS A 59 1.79 4.78 -4.09
N HIS A 60 0.76 5.24 -3.38
CA HIS A 60 0.66 6.64 -2.95
C HIS A 60 1.82 7.07 -2.04
N ILE A 61 2.25 6.21 -1.13
CA ILE A 61 3.41 6.44 -0.27
C ILE A 61 4.68 6.50 -1.11
N ALA A 62 4.89 5.55 -2.02
CA ALA A 62 6.05 5.49 -2.89
C ALA A 62 6.15 6.73 -3.78
N VAL A 63 5.05 7.17 -4.40
CA VAL A 63 5.01 8.38 -5.23
C VAL A 63 5.33 9.63 -4.41
N ILE A 64 4.74 9.76 -3.22
CA ILE A 64 5.01 10.93 -2.35
C ILE A 64 6.47 10.93 -1.90
N ARG A 65 7.01 9.79 -1.47
CA ARG A 65 8.44 9.69 -1.11
C ARG A 65 9.38 9.91 -2.29
N CYS A 66 9.00 9.52 -3.50
CA CYS A 66 9.77 9.79 -4.71
C CYS A 66 9.81 11.30 -4.98
N ARG A 67 8.66 11.98 -4.92
CA ARG A 67 8.56 13.44 -5.09
C ARG A 67 9.26 14.22 -3.98
N GLU A 68 9.17 13.75 -2.73
CA GLU A 68 9.93 14.33 -1.64
C GLU A 68 11.43 14.12 -1.92
N ARG A 69 11.89 12.92 -2.29
CA ARG A 69 13.29 12.68 -2.68
C ARG A 69 13.79 13.59 -3.79
N GLU A 70 13.00 13.78 -4.84
CA GLU A 70 13.30 14.69 -5.94
C GLU A 70 13.41 16.14 -5.45
N LYS A 71 12.53 16.55 -4.52
CA LYS A 71 12.61 17.87 -3.85
C LYS A 71 13.84 18.03 -2.95
N TRP A 72 14.39 16.92 -2.45
CA TRP A 72 15.59 16.88 -1.61
C TRP A 72 16.90 16.65 -2.41
N ASP A 73 16.85 16.61 -3.76
CA ASP A 73 18.00 16.37 -4.64
C ASP A 73 18.82 15.10 -4.27
N LEU A 74 18.14 14.11 -3.67
CA LEU A 74 18.80 12.87 -3.24
C LEU A 74 18.88 11.89 -4.42
N PRO A 75 20.05 11.30 -4.71
CA PRO A 75 20.18 10.36 -5.80
C PRO A 75 19.23 9.18 -5.60
N ARG A 76 18.59 8.75 -6.70
CA ARG A 76 17.74 7.56 -6.72
C ARG A 76 18.60 6.40 -6.23
N GLU A 77 18.37 5.90 -5.01
CA GLU A 77 18.89 4.59 -4.63
C GLU A 77 18.33 3.60 -5.66
N MET A 78 19.20 3.16 -6.57
CA MET A 78 18.95 1.97 -7.34
C MET A 78 18.72 0.87 -6.32
N GLU A 79 17.53 0.29 -6.41
CA GLU A 79 17.13 -0.92 -5.70
C GLU A 79 18.31 -1.90 -5.75
N GLN A 80 19.02 -2.07 -4.63
CA GLN A 80 19.89 -3.21 -4.41
C GLN A 80 18.97 -4.43 -4.30
N VAL A 81 18.40 -4.85 -5.42
CA VAL A 81 17.96 -6.23 -5.61
C VAL A 81 19.26 -6.99 -5.79
N GLU A 82 19.75 -7.65 -4.74
CA GLU A 82 20.80 -8.65 -4.92
C GLU A 82 20.36 -9.57 -6.07
N PRO A 83 21.17 -9.73 -7.14
CA PRO A 83 20.83 -10.73 -8.14
C PRO A 83 20.79 -12.08 -7.42
N LEU A 84 19.66 -12.77 -7.53
CA LEU A 84 19.54 -14.17 -7.15
C LEU A 84 20.74 -14.90 -7.77
N ARG A 85 21.69 -15.29 -6.90
CA ARG A 85 22.78 -16.19 -7.26
C ARG A 85 22.14 -17.49 -7.74
N PHE A 86 21.99 -17.62 -9.05
CA PHE A 86 21.90 -18.92 -9.69
C PHE A 86 23.25 -19.60 -9.46
N TRP A 87 23.29 -20.52 -8.51
CA TRP A 87 24.34 -21.52 -8.47
C TRP A 87 24.02 -22.53 -9.58
N LEU A 88 25.02 -22.73 -10.45
CA LEU A 88 25.13 -23.82 -11.42
C LEU A 88 24.99 -25.19 -10.74
#